data_AF-A0AAD5SRD8-F1
#
_entry.id   AF-A0AAD5SRD8-F1
#
_cell.length_a   1.000
_cell.length_b   1.000
_cell.length_c   1.000
_cell.angle_alpha   90.00
_cell.angle_beta   90.00
_cell.angle_gamma   90.00
#
_symmetry.space_group_name_H-M   'P 1'
#
loop_
_entity.id
_entity.type
_entity.pdbx_description
1 polymer ?
#
loop_
_entity_poly.entity_id
_entity_poly.type
_entity_poly.pdbx_seq_one_letter_code
_entity_poly.pdbx_strand_id
1 'polypeptide(L)'
;MAPISNSAQTSNSESQPRIIKRLRGEAHPDKVFVPGLLASAESLHQDYIKSGPYQHIVIPKLVNDGLLRKVREELLAIHATRKETDIYRVFQTGDLANLDG
;
A
#
# COMPACT_ATOMS: atom_id res chain seq x y z
N MET A 1 38.09 45.58 5.78
CA MET A 1 37.17 44.43 5.87
C MET A 1 35.98 44.72 4.98
N ALA A 2 35.86 44.03 3.84
CA ALA A 2 34.70 44.13 2.96
C ALA A 2 33.71 43.01 3.32
N PRO A 3 32.39 43.25 3.37
CA PRO A 3 31.42 42.18 3.54
C PRO A 3 31.18 41.47 2.21
N ILE A 4 31.34 40.14 2.21
CA ILE A 4 31.01 39.26 1.10
C ILE A 4 29.49 39.07 1.09
N SER A 5 28.82 39.62 0.07
CA SER A 5 27.41 39.33 -0.22
C SER A 5 27.32 37.92 -0.81
N ASN A 6 26.71 36.98 -0.08
CA ASN A 6 26.42 35.65 -0.61
C ASN A 6 24.91 35.53 -0.86
N SER A 7 24.50 35.65 -2.13
CA SER A 7 23.15 35.41 -2.58
C SER A 7 22.89 33.90 -2.64
N ALA A 8 22.24 33.36 -1.60
CA ALA A 8 21.69 32.01 -1.63
C ALA A 8 20.53 31.95 -2.63
N GLN A 9 20.81 31.43 -3.83
CA GLN A 9 19.81 31.02 -4.80
C GLN A 9 18.99 29.86 -4.21
N THR A 10 17.74 30.15 -3.86
CA THR A 10 16.72 29.14 -3.58
C THR A 10 16.30 28.51 -4.89
N SER A 11 16.83 27.31 -5.17
CA SER A 11 16.37 26.47 -6.28
C SER A 11 14.98 25.91 -5.94
N ASN A 12 13.96 26.63 -6.39
CA ASN A 12 12.57 26.17 -6.39
C ASN A 12 12.48 24.94 -7.32
N SER A 13 12.55 23.74 -6.75
CA SER A 13 12.26 22.50 -7.49
C SER A 13 10.75 22.28 -7.46
N GLU A 14 10.05 22.85 -8.45
CA GLU A 14 8.66 22.52 -8.72
C GLU A 14 8.53 21.02 -8.98
N SER A 15 8.01 20.31 -7.97
CA SER A 15 7.77 18.87 -8.05
C SER A 15 6.58 18.66 -8.98
N GLN A 16 6.83 18.23 -10.21
CA GLN A 16 5.73 17.94 -11.14
C GLN A 16 4.80 16.87 -10.53
N PRO A 17 3.47 17.06 -10.64
CA PRO A 17 2.52 16.10 -10.10
C PRO A 17 2.65 14.77 -10.84
N ARG A 18 2.95 13.70 -10.10
CA ARG A 18 2.94 12.34 -10.65
C ARG A 18 1.54 12.05 -11.20
N ILE A 19 1.44 11.94 -12.52
CA ILE A 19 0.21 11.48 -13.19
C ILE A 19 0.05 10.00 -12.85
N ILE A 20 -0.72 9.71 -11.79
CA ILE A 20 -1.18 8.35 -11.54
C ILE A 20 -2.20 8.07 -12.65
N LYS A 21 -1.82 7.24 -13.63
CA LYS A 21 -2.77 6.64 -14.57
C LYS A 21 -3.79 5.87 -13.74
N ARG A 22 -4.93 6.50 -13.46
CA ARG A 22 -6.07 5.81 -12.86
C ARG A 22 -6.47 4.69 -13.81
N LEU A 23 -6.49 3.46 -13.31
CA LEU A 23 -7.07 2.32 -14.02
C LEU A 23 -8.51 2.71 -14.41
N ARG A 24 -8.78 2.80 -15.71
CA ARG A 24 -10.12 3.09 -16.24
C ARG A 24 -10.92 1.79 -16.16
N GLY A 25 -11.96 1.76 -15.34
CA GLY A 25 -12.88 0.63 -15.19
C GLY A 25 -13.97 0.91 -14.16
N GLU A 26 -15.08 0.19 -14.23
CA GLU A 26 -16.11 0.22 -13.19
C GLU A 26 -15.64 -0.54 -11.95
N ALA A 27 -15.78 0.06 -10.78
CA ALA A 27 -15.47 -0.60 -9.53
C ALA A 27 -16.61 -1.57 -9.16
N HIS A 28 -16.26 -2.81 -8.85
CA HIS A 28 -17.20 -3.82 -8.34
C HIS A 28 -16.75 -4.30 -6.95
N PRO A 29 -16.88 -3.46 -5.91
CA PRO A 29 -16.42 -3.80 -4.55
C PRO A 29 -17.06 -5.08 -4.02
N ASP A 30 -18.32 -5.35 -4.41
CA ASP A 30 -19.08 -6.54 -3.98
C ASP A 30 -18.49 -7.86 -4.50
N LYS A 31 -17.66 -7.81 -5.55
CA LYS A 31 -16.96 -8.98 -6.09
C LYS A 31 -15.62 -9.22 -5.39
N VAL A 32 -15.09 -8.23 -4.68
CA VAL A 32 -13.74 -8.24 -4.11
C VAL A 32 -13.81 -8.40 -2.59
N PHE A 33 -14.56 -7.54 -1.92
CA PHE A 33 -14.67 -7.54 -0.46
C PHE A 33 -15.76 -8.48 0.02
N VAL A 34 -15.70 -8.87 1.28
CA VAL A 34 -16.80 -9.64 1.88
C VAL A 34 -18.07 -8.77 1.96
N PRO A 35 -19.27 -9.37 1.77
CA PRO A 35 -20.53 -8.65 1.87
C PRO A 35 -20.67 -7.95 3.24
N GLY A 36 -21.14 -6.71 3.22
CA GLY A 36 -21.38 -5.92 4.44
C GLY A 36 -20.13 -5.27 5.05
N LEU A 37 -18.92 -5.52 4.53
CA LEU A 37 -17.71 -4.90 5.07
C LEU A 37 -17.78 -3.37 5.05
N LEU A 38 -18.21 -2.78 3.94
CA LEU A 38 -18.30 -1.32 3.80
C LEU A 38 -19.35 -0.71 4.74
N ALA A 39 -20.39 -1.47 5.11
CA ALA A 39 -21.38 -1.04 6.09
C ALA A 39 -20.84 -1.05 7.54
N SER A 40 -19.75 -1.78 7.81
CA SER A 40 -19.12 -1.85 9.14
C SER A 40 -18.16 -0.70 9.44
N ALA A 41 -18.00 0.27 8.53
CA ALA A 41 -17.02 1.35 8.61
C ALA A 41 -17.06 2.13 9.93
N GLU A 42 -18.24 2.43 10.47
CA GLU A 42 -18.37 3.15 11.74
C GLU A 42 -17.86 2.33 12.94
N SER A 43 -18.24 1.05 13.02
CA SER A 43 -17.73 0.15 14.08
C SER A 43 -16.22 0.04 14.00
N LEU A 44 -15.70 -0.12 12.79
CA LEU A 44 -14.27 -0.18 12.53
C LEU A 44 -13.57 1.12 12.98
N HIS A 45 -14.18 2.28 12.73
CA HIS A 45 -13.66 3.56 13.19
C HIS A 45 -13.58 3.66 14.72
N GLN A 46 -14.59 3.14 15.43
CA GLN A 46 -14.58 3.10 16.90
C GLN A 46 -13.50 2.16 17.44
N ASP A 47 -13.30 1.00 16.82
CA ASP A 47 -12.23 0.07 17.19
C ASP A 47 -10.85 0.68 16.94
N TYR A 48 -10.70 1.40 15.82
CA TYR A 48 -9.51 2.19 15.52
C TYR A 48 -9.25 3.18 16.65
N ILE A 49 -10.18 4.07 17.01
CA ILE A 49 -9.96 5.11 18.05
C ILE A 49 -9.54 4.52 19.40
N LYS A 50 -10.09 3.37 19.78
CA LYS A 50 -9.84 2.72 21.08
C LYS A 50 -8.54 1.91 21.12
N SER A 51 -7.88 1.73 19.98
CA SER A 51 -6.70 0.89 19.88
C SER A 51 -5.46 1.55 20.50
N GLY A 52 -4.50 0.74 20.91
CA GLY A 52 -3.24 1.17 21.52
C GLY A 52 -2.19 0.06 21.41
N PRO A 53 -0.88 0.35 21.62
CA PRO A 53 -0.28 1.63 22.04
C PRO A 53 -0.21 2.70 20.93
N TYR A 54 -0.52 2.32 19.69
CA TYR A 54 -0.70 3.22 18.55
C TYR A 54 -2.02 2.89 17.86
N GLN A 55 -2.57 3.87 17.15
CA GLN A 55 -3.84 3.70 16.47
C GLN A 55 -3.73 2.70 15.31
N HIS A 56 -4.52 1.62 15.36
CA HIS A 56 -4.54 0.53 14.39
C HIS A 56 -5.91 -0.15 14.35
N ILE A 57 -6.14 -0.96 13.33
CA ILE A 57 -7.36 -1.77 13.22
C ILE A 57 -7.06 -3.11 12.54
N VAL A 58 -7.82 -4.14 12.92
CA VAL A 58 -7.77 -5.46 12.30
C VAL A 58 -9.11 -5.72 11.60
N ILE A 59 -9.07 -6.07 10.31
CA ILE A 59 -10.23 -6.50 9.53
C ILE A 59 -10.03 -7.99 9.20
N PRO A 60 -10.62 -8.94 9.97
CA PRO A 60 -10.32 -10.36 9.84
C PRO A 60 -10.73 -10.97 8.50
N LYS A 61 -11.83 -10.47 7.92
CA LYS A 61 -12.40 -10.96 6.66
C LYS A 61 -12.48 -9.80 5.67
N LEU A 62 -11.35 -9.42 5.09
CA LEU A 62 -11.28 -8.30 4.15
C LEU A 62 -11.82 -8.69 2.77
N VAL A 63 -11.25 -9.74 2.18
CA VAL A 63 -11.48 -10.14 0.78
C VAL A 63 -12.35 -11.40 0.74
N ASN A 64 -13.10 -11.57 -0.35
CA ASN A 64 -13.79 -12.82 -0.66
C ASN A 64 -12.82 -14.02 -0.60
N ASP A 65 -13.15 -15.06 0.16
CA ASP A 65 -12.27 -16.22 0.41
C ASP A 65 -11.91 -16.97 -0.88
N GLY A 66 -12.87 -17.13 -1.80
CA GLY A 66 -12.62 -17.80 -3.08
C GLY A 66 -11.66 -17.02 -3.98
N LEU A 67 -11.78 -15.69 -4.00
CA LEU A 67 -10.83 -14.83 -4.70
C LEU A 67 -9.44 -14.90 -4.06
N LEU A 68 -9.35 -14.81 -2.73
CA LEU A 68 -8.09 -14.83 -2.00
C LEU A 68 -7.33 -16.15 -2.18
N ARG A 69 -8.03 -17.28 -2.27
CA ARG A 69 -7.41 -18.59 -2.54
C ARG A 69 -6.78 -18.67 -3.92
N LYS A 70 -7.46 -18.14 -4.96
CA LYS A 70 -6.92 -18.08 -6.32
C LYS A 70 -5.67 -17.21 -6.38
N VAL A 71 -5.71 -16.02 -5.76
CA VAL A 71 -4.53 -15.16 -5.65
C VAL A 71 -3.39 -15.87 -4.92
N ARG A 72 -3.66 -16.63 -3.86
CA ARG A 72 -2.63 -17.43 -3.18
C ARG A 72 -1.99 -18.47 -4.11
N GLU A 73 -2.77 -19.14 -4.95
CA GLU A 73 -2.24 -20.11 -5.93
C GLU A 73 -1.29 -19.43 -6.92
N GLU A 74 -1.65 -18.24 -7.41
CA GLU A 74 -0.78 -17.44 -8.28
C GLU A 74 0.51 -17.01 -7.55
N LEU A 75 0.40 -16.51 -6.30
CA LEU A 75 1.54 -16.08 -5.50
C LEU A 75 2.54 -17.20 -5.21
N LEU A 76 2.09 -18.45 -5.07
CA LEU A 76 2.96 -19.61 -4.84
C LEU A 76 3.85 -19.93 -6.06
N ALA A 77 3.47 -19.49 -7.26
CA ALA A 77 4.26 -19.67 -8.48
C ALA A 77 5.34 -18.58 -8.66
N ILE A 78 5.30 -17.50 -7.87
CA ILE A 78 6.22 -16.37 -8.00
C ILE A 78 7.57 -16.69 -7.36
N HIS A 79 8.65 -16.38 -8.09
CA HIS A 79 10.00 -16.50 -7.55
C HIS A 79 10.28 -15.41 -6.51
N ALA A 80 10.72 -15.83 -5.32
CA ALA A 80 11.13 -14.93 -4.25
C ALA A 80 12.62 -15.09 -3.95
N THR A 81 13.31 -13.95 -3.79
CA THR A 81 14.74 -13.90 -3.49
C THR A 81 14.94 -13.57 -2.01
N ARG A 82 15.89 -14.24 -1.37
CA ARG A 82 16.23 -13.96 0.02
C ARG A 82 16.89 -12.57 0.15
N LYS A 83 16.38 -11.76 1.06
CA LYS A 83 16.93 -10.46 1.42
C LYS A 83 17.22 -10.42 2.91
N GLU A 84 18.45 -10.09 3.25
CA GLU A 84 18.95 -10.03 4.61
C GLU A 84 19.63 -8.68 4.82
N THR A 85 19.25 -8.00 5.89
CA THR A 85 19.82 -6.74 6.33
C THR A 85 20.11 -6.81 7.83
N ASP A 86 20.62 -5.73 8.39
CA ASP A 86 20.78 -5.53 9.83
C ASP A 86 19.46 -5.66 10.64
N ILE A 87 18.32 -5.29 10.04
CA ILE A 87 17.01 -5.24 10.70
C ILE A 87 16.01 -6.34 10.27
N TYR A 88 16.25 -7.09 9.20
CA TYR A 88 15.34 -8.18 8.80
C TYR A 88 15.97 -9.25 7.90
N ARG A 89 15.26 -10.37 7.77
CA ARG A 89 15.64 -11.51 6.93
C ARG A 89 14.39 -12.19 6.37
N VAL A 90 14.09 -11.92 5.10
CA VAL A 90 12.82 -12.32 4.46
C VAL A 90 13.03 -12.83 3.04
N PHE A 91 12.06 -13.56 2.49
CA PHE A 91 11.95 -13.80 1.06
C PHE A 91 11.11 -12.68 0.44
N GLN A 92 11.72 -11.89 -0.44
CA GLN A 92 11.06 -10.78 -1.11
C GLN A 92 10.81 -11.15 -2.57
N THR A 93 9.58 -10.95 -3.06
CA THR A 93 9.30 -11.00 -4.49
C THR A 93 9.81 -9.73 -5.16
N GLY A 94 10.06 -9.80 -6.47
CA GLY A 94 10.28 -8.61 -7.30
C GLY A 94 9.06 -7.69 -7.33
N ASP A 95 9.14 -6.62 -8.13
CA ASP A 95 8.02 -5.69 -8.33
C ASP A 95 6.82 -6.41 -8.97
N LEU A 96 5.73 -6.54 -8.21
CA LEU A 96 4.49 -7.17 -8.67
C LEU A 96 3.73 -6.28 -9.66
N ALA A 97 4.08 -4.99 -9.79
CA ALA A 97 3.45 -4.08 -10.74
C ALA A 97 3.86 -4.32 -12.20
N ASN A 98 4.94 -5.08 -12.44
CA ASN A 98 5.42 -5.45 -13.78
C ASN A 98 5.23 -6.94 -14.07
N LEU A 99 4.32 -7.61 -13.36
CA LEU A 99 3.87 -8.95 -13.73
C LEU A 99 2.95 -8.82 -14.96
N ASP A 100 3.53 -8.51 -16.11
CA ASP A 100 2.84 -8.59 -17.39
C ASP A 100 2.63 -10.08 -17.72
N GLY A 101 1.36 -10.48 -17.69
CA GLY A 101 0.81 -11.62 -18.43
C GLY A 101 -0.05 -11.10 -19.57
#